data_AF-A0A2W5W605-F1
#
_entry.id   AF-A0A2W5W605-F1
#
_cell.length_a   1.000
_cell.length_b   1.000
_cell.length_c   1.000
_cell.angle_alpha   90.00
_cell.angle_beta   90.00
_cell.angle_gamma   90.00
#
_symmetry.space_group_name_H-M   'P 1'
#
loop_
_entity.id
_entity.type
_entity.pdbx_description
1 polymer ?
#
loop_
_entity_poly.entity_id
_entity_poly.type
_entity_poly.pdbx_seq_one_letter_code
_entity_poly.pdbx_strand_id
1 'polypeptide(L)'
;MFAGCATTSSSTTTATAETKPVLGTTEPTKLAITNVIPFDIAACGPRELNLTPLTNEVLTGALLSLSPAYQECFVDKKNRDGQQFDLKVKVTAADLGTTVEFSGNGATASGKQCVEAAIKRLTLKPTGAPIVAEVPVVAGPQTVSFGENAANDIAGKLRLGQLTQCVCYEKLGTVVPPALSADVDVSSDGKAKVSVGKDDEFSNCLAERFSALDLGKEPVKLKWPLLLKNSYATDVDPGATPALKFQQLDGIRAQRTADVIIAAGKRYASAVEYDAMAKDYKRKPAKGALDKLKAKCSEVIAGDDAQLAQVKSLIGVLENSQKLVQEEKKKDPAWEQVEASLAQQLTSSTGEVVRIEAQRKNDEGACPKTK
;
A
#
# COMPACT_ATOMS: atom_id res chain seq x y z
N MET A 1 -1.71 2.75 20.84
CA MET A 1 -2.79 3.47 20.13
C MET A 1 -2.14 4.24 19.00
N PHE A 2 -2.13 3.67 17.79
CA PHE A 2 -1.59 4.32 16.61
C PHE A 2 -2.67 5.25 16.04
N ALA A 3 -2.50 6.55 16.24
CA ALA A 3 -3.30 7.55 15.54
C ALA A 3 -2.73 7.67 14.12
N GLY A 4 -3.47 7.17 13.13
CA GLY A 4 -3.14 7.34 11.72
C GLY A 4 -3.24 8.82 11.34
N CYS A 5 -2.09 9.47 11.13
CA CYS A 5 -2.04 10.79 10.50
C CYS A 5 -2.37 10.65 9.01
N ALA A 6 -3.64 10.88 8.66
CA ALA A 6 -4.02 11.18 7.28
C ALA A 6 -3.74 12.66 7.03
N THR A 7 -2.70 12.98 6.26
CA THR A 7 -2.46 14.33 5.75
C THR A 7 -3.04 14.45 4.34
N THR A 8 -4.21 15.08 4.25
CA THR A 8 -4.77 15.64 3.01
C THR A 8 -4.10 17.00 2.74
N SER A 9 -3.26 17.08 1.71
CA SER A 9 -2.78 18.36 1.17
C SER A 9 -3.67 18.77 0.02
N SER A 10 -4.52 19.79 0.23
CA SER A 10 -5.28 20.47 -0.81
C SER A 10 -4.58 21.79 -1.16
N SER A 11 -3.98 21.88 -2.35
CA SER A 11 -3.50 23.14 -2.91
C SER A 11 -4.60 23.78 -3.77
N THR A 12 -5.20 24.85 -3.25
CA THR A 12 -6.09 25.74 -4.01
C THR A 12 -5.22 26.79 -4.71
N THR A 13 -5.21 26.82 -6.04
CA THR A 13 -4.59 27.90 -6.81
C THR A 13 -5.68 28.77 -7.42
N THR A 14 -5.72 30.02 -6.99
CA THR A 14 -6.60 31.09 -7.48
C THR A 14 -6.14 31.54 -8.86
N ALA A 15 -7.08 31.64 -9.80
CA ALA A 15 -6.87 32.17 -11.14
C ALA A 15 -6.86 33.71 -11.14
N THR A 16 -5.95 34.33 -11.88
CA THR A 16 -6.08 35.69 -12.39
C THR A 16 -5.74 35.74 -13.88
N ALA A 17 -6.37 36.71 -14.56
CA ALA A 17 -6.77 36.67 -15.95
C ALA A 17 -5.76 37.23 -16.98
N GLU A 18 -6.01 36.82 -18.23
CA GLU A 18 -5.83 37.49 -19.53
C GLU A 18 -4.45 37.99 -19.99
N THR A 19 -3.99 37.41 -21.10
CA THR A 19 -3.37 38.17 -22.20
C THR A 19 -3.58 37.47 -23.56
N LYS A 20 -3.96 38.24 -24.58
CA LYS A 20 -4.29 37.83 -25.95
C LYS A 20 -3.07 37.34 -26.76
N PRO A 21 -3.29 36.61 -27.88
CA PRO A 21 -2.30 35.71 -28.47
C PRO A 21 -1.31 36.41 -29.41
N VAL A 22 -0.04 36.03 -29.31
CA VAL A 22 1.00 36.33 -30.31
C VAL A 22 1.06 35.17 -31.30
N LEU A 23 0.79 35.47 -32.57
CA LEU A 23 1.09 34.58 -33.70
C LEU A 23 2.61 34.41 -33.83
N GLY A 24 3.10 33.17 -33.85
CA GLY A 24 4.47 32.86 -34.26
C GLY A 24 4.90 31.44 -33.93
N THR A 25 5.23 30.67 -34.97
CA THR A 25 5.92 29.37 -34.99
C THR A 25 5.15 28.15 -34.42
N THR A 26 4.58 27.37 -35.33
CA THR A 26 4.08 26.00 -35.09
C THR A 26 5.24 25.04 -34.83
N GLU A 27 5.74 25.00 -33.60
CA GLU A 27 6.14 23.70 -33.05
C GLU A 27 4.86 22.88 -32.84
N PRO A 28 4.85 21.56 -33.12
CA PRO A 28 3.69 20.74 -32.78
C PRO A 28 3.46 20.87 -31.28
N THR A 29 2.36 21.50 -30.89
CA THR A 29 1.97 21.65 -29.48
C THR A 29 2.01 20.26 -28.87
N LYS A 30 2.98 20.01 -27.99
CA LYS A 30 3.15 18.73 -27.32
C LYS A 30 1.92 18.53 -26.44
N LEU A 31 0.94 17.77 -26.93
CA LEU A 31 -0.31 17.53 -26.21
C LEU A 31 0.02 16.95 -24.84
N ALA A 32 -0.53 17.54 -23.78
CA ALA A 32 -0.29 17.08 -22.43
C ALA A 32 -0.96 15.71 -22.22
N ILE A 33 -0.21 14.77 -21.65
CA ILE A 33 -0.71 13.48 -21.19
C ILE A 33 -0.74 13.55 -19.66
N THR A 34 -1.94 13.69 -19.10
CA THR A 34 -2.19 13.84 -17.66
C THR A 34 -2.42 12.49 -16.98
N ASN A 35 -2.85 11.47 -17.73
CA ASN A 35 -3.02 10.08 -17.28
C ASN A 35 -1.69 9.31 -17.15
N VAL A 36 -0.71 9.93 -16.49
CA VAL A 36 0.55 9.31 -16.07
C VAL A 36 0.46 9.06 -14.57
N ILE A 37 -0.29 8.00 -14.21
CA ILE A 37 -0.62 7.67 -12.82
C ILE A 37 0.14 6.38 -12.45
N PRO A 38 0.91 6.37 -11.34
CA PRO A 38 1.60 5.17 -10.89
C PRO A 38 0.65 4.01 -10.66
N PHE A 39 1.10 2.79 -10.97
CA PHE A 39 0.41 1.54 -10.66
C PHE A 39 1.21 0.72 -9.69
N ASP A 40 0.55 0.30 -8.62
CA ASP A 40 1.17 -0.57 -7.63
C ASP A 40 0.93 -2.03 -7.99
N ILE A 41 1.99 -2.71 -8.44
CA ILE A 41 1.89 -4.13 -8.80
C ILE A 41 1.54 -5.01 -7.61
N ALA A 42 1.70 -4.52 -6.37
CA ALA A 42 1.22 -5.24 -5.18
C ALA A 42 -0.31 -5.43 -5.18
N ALA A 43 -1.07 -4.65 -5.95
CA ALA A 43 -2.51 -4.84 -6.13
C ALA A 43 -2.85 -6.13 -6.90
N CYS A 44 -1.90 -6.69 -7.65
CA CYS A 44 -2.11 -7.86 -8.50
C CYS A 44 -2.14 -9.19 -7.75
N GLY A 45 -1.41 -9.29 -6.66
CA GLY A 45 -1.39 -10.50 -5.85
C GLY A 45 -1.06 -10.11 -4.41
N PRO A 46 -2.03 -10.14 -3.49
CA PRO A 46 -1.73 -9.83 -2.10
C PRO A 46 -0.70 -10.85 -1.59
N ARG A 47 0.32 -10.36 -0.88
CA ARG A 47 1.28 -11.26 -0.22
C ARG A 47 0.55 -12.16 0.77
N GLU A 48 1.05 -13.38 0.95
CA GLU A 48 0.52 -14.27 1.98
C GLU A 48 0.81 -13.67 3.36
N LEU A 49 -0.25 -13.56 4.18
CA LEU A 49 -0.15 -13.07 5.55
C LEU A 49 -0.41 -14.22 6.51
N ASN A 50 0.49 -14.40 7.46
CA ASN A 50 0.18 -15.23 8.62
C ASN A 50 -0.71 -14.40 9.56
N LEU A 51 -2.01 -14.71 9.59
CA LEU A 51 -3.01 -14.00 10.40
C LEU A 51 -3.40 -14.74 11.68
N THR A 52 -2.70 -15.81 12.06
CA THR A 52 -3.02 -16.60 13.26
C THR A 52 -2.06 -16.26 14.41
N PRO A 53 -2.56 -16.05 15.65
CA PRO A 53 -3.97 -15.92 16.01
C PRO A 53 -4.60 -14.64 15.43
N LEU A 54 -5.87 -14.70 15.04
CA LEU A 54 -6.58 -13.55 14.50
C LEU A 54 -7.11 -12.68 15.66
N THR A 55 -6.44 -11.56 15.93
CA THR A 55 -6.90 -10.51 16.86
C THR A 55 -7.44 -9.30 16.11
N ASN A 56 -8.07 -8.35 16.82
CA ASN A 56 -8.52 -7.09 16.23
C ASN A 56 -7.36 -6.31 15.58
N GLU A 57 -6.17 -6.31 16.21
CA GLU A 57 -4.96 -5.68 15.68
C GLU A 57 -4.45 -6.43 14.44
N VAL A 58 -4.42 -7.77 14.48
CA VAL A 58 -4.02 -8.56 13.31
C VAL A 58 -4.94 -8.31 12.13
N LEU A 59 -6.26 -8.26 12.36
CA LEU A 59 -7.23 -7.89 11.33
C LEU A 59 -7.02 -6.45 10.85
N THR A 60 -6.80 -5.50 11.76
CA THR A 60 -6.50 -4.09 11.40
C THR A 60 -5.29 -4.01 10.48
N GLY A 61 -4.17 -4.64 10.84
CA GLY A 61 -2.96 -4.64 10.02
C GLY A 61 -3.19 -5.35 8.68
N ALA A 62 -3.94 -6.45 8.64
CA ALA A 62 -4.31 -7.12 7.40
C ALA A 62 -5.09 -6.20 6.46
N LEU A 63 -6.08 -5.45 6.97
CA LEU A 63 -6.85 -4.51 6.15
C LEU A 63 -6.00 -3.33 5.67
N LEU A 64 -5.09 -2.82 6.50
CA LEU A 64 -4.14 -1.76 6.08
C LEU A 64 -3.19 -2.23 4.99
N SER A 65 -2.79 -3.51 5.01
CA SER A 65 -1.93 -4.09 3.97
C SER A 65 -2.59 -4.14 2.58
N LEU A 66 -3.92 -4.04 2.51
CA LEU A 66 -4.69 -3.98 1.26
C LEU A 66 -4.70 -2.57 0.62
N SER A 67 -4.02 -1.59 1.19
CA SER A 67 -3.96 -0.22 0.65
C SER A 67 -3.64 -0.14 -0.85
N PRO A 68 -2.69 -0.92 -1.42
CA PRO A 68 -2.46 -0.94 -2.86
C PRO A 68 -3.71 -1.30 -3.66
N ALA A 69 -4.43 -2.36 -3.27
CA ALA A 69 -5.66 -2.79 -3.93
C ALA A 69 -6.78 -1.74 -3.77
N TYR A 70 -6.88 -1.10 -2.60
CA TYR A 70 -7.85 -0.02 -2.37
C TYR A 70 -7.58 1.19 -3.26
N GLN A 71 -6.32 1.62 -3.39
CA GLN A 71 -5.97 2.74 -4.27
C GLN A 71 -6.36 2.44 -5.73
N GLU A 72 -6.06 1.24 -6.22
CA GLU A 72 -6.43 0.83 -7.58
C GLU A 72 -7.95 0.79 -7.81
N CYS A 73 -8.75 0.46 -6.79
CA CYS A 73 -10.21 0.54 -6.89
C CYS A 73 -10.71 1.95 -7.22
N PHE A 74 -9.96 3.01 -6.93
CA PHE A 74 -10.39 4.39 -7.11
C PHE A 74 -9.59 5.16 -8.16
N VAL A 75 -8.77 4.48 -8.97
CA VAL A 75 -8.11 5.10 -10.13
C VAL A 75 -9.12 5.43 -11.23
N ASP A 76 -10.11 4.57 -11.45
CA ASP A 76 -11.26 4.90 -12.30
C ASP A 76 -12.15 5.90 -11.57
N LYS A 77 -12.32 7.09 -12.16
CA LYS A 77 -13.18 8.14 -11.65
C LYS A 77 -14.63 7.68 -11.45
N LYS A 78 -15.10 6.67 -12.20
CA LYS A 78 -16.45 6.08 -12.04
C LYS A 78 -16.67 5.39 -10.69
N ASN A 79 -15.59 5.02 -10.00
CA ASN A 79 -15.67 4.41 -8.68
C ASN A 79 -15.75 5.46 -7.57
N ARG A 80 -15.62 6.75 -7.90
CA ARG A 80 -15.78 7.89 -6.98
C ARG A 80 -17.11 8.59 -7.24
N ASP A 81 -17.78 9.00 -6.16
CA ASP A 81 -19.06 9.73 -6.24
C ASP A 81 -18.89 11.25 -6.36
N GLY A 82 -17.64 11.73 -6.39
CA GLY A 82 -17.29 13.15 -6.49
C GLY A 82 -17.32 13.92 -5.17
N GLN A 83 -17.69 13.28 -4.06
CA GLN A 83 -17.65 13.88 -2.73
C GLN A 83 -16.23 13.81 -2.13
N GLN A 84 -16.03 14.50 -1.00
CA GLN A 84 -14.82 14.36 -0.21
C GLN A 84 -14.63 12.88 0.17
N PHE A 85 -13.43 12.35 -0.05
CA PHE A 85 -13.15 10.94 0.20
C PHE A 85 -12.83 10.69 1.68
N ASP A 86 -13.79 10.13 2.41
CA ASP A 86 -13.67 9.76 3.83
C ASP A 86 -14.20 8.35 4.13
N LEU A 87 -14.30 7.50 3.10
CA LEU A 87 -14.76 6.11 3.18
C LEU A 87 -13.97 5.32 4.23
N LYS A 88 -14.71 4.63 5.09
CA LYS A 88 -14.20 3.63 6.03
C LYS A 88 -14.83 2.28 5.75
N VAL A 89 -14.09 1.23 6.09
CA VAL A 89 -14.56 -0.14 6.01
C VAL A 89 -14.42 -0.81 7.36
N LYS A 90 -15.52 -1.40 7.82
CA LYS A 90 -15.59 -2.22 9.02
C LYS A 90 -15.76 -3.66 8.62
N VAL A 91 -14.89 -4.52 9.10
CA VAL A 91 -14.88 -5.95 8.81
C VAL A 91 -15.09 -6.72 10.09
N THR A 92 -16.05 -7.64 10.06
CA THR A 92 -16.28 -8.62 11.14
C THR A 92 -15.94 -10.00 10.61
N ALA A 93 -14.97 -10.67 11.22
CA ALA A 93 -14.65 -12.06 10.96
C ALA A 93 -15.27 -12.94 12.04
N ALA A 94 -16.16 -13.85 11.65
CA ALA A 94 -16.78 -14.85 12.53
C ALA A 94 -16.69 -16.25 11.90
N ASP A 95 -17.02 -17.29 12.68
CA ASP A 95 -16.98 -18.69 12.22
C ASP A 95 -17.86 -18.95 10.97
N LEU A 96 -18.96 -18.19 10.84
CA LEU A 96 -19.91 -18.30 9.72
C LEU A 96 -19.48 -17.51 8.48
N GLY A 97 -18.43 -16.69 8.56
CA GLY A 97 -17.92 -15.91 7.45
C GLY A 97 -17.47 -14.50 7.81
N THR A 98 -17.18 -13.72 6.77
CA THR A 98 -16.74 -12.33 6.88
C THR A 98 -17.84 -11.39 6.42
N THR A 99 -18.20 -10.40 7.25
CA THR A 99 -19.08 -9.30 6.84
C THR A 99 -18.28 -8.01 6.64
N VAL A 100 -18.68 -7.23 5.63
CA VAL A 100 -18.03 -5.97 5.26
C VAL A 100 -19.09 -4.87 5.25
N GLU A 101 -18.90 -3.85 6.09
CA GLU A 101 -19.76 -2.69 6.23
C GLU A 101 -18.99 -1.44 5.82
N PHE A 102 -19.62 -0.54 5.07
CA PHE A 102 -19.03 0.72 4.64
C PHE A 102 -19.69 1.89 5.34
N SER A 103 -18.89 2.88 5.76
CA SER A 103 -19.35 4.17 6.27
C SER A 103 -18.58 5.31 5.62
N GLY A 104 -19.12 6.53 5.63
CA GLY A 104 -18.55 7.68 4.93
C GLY A 104 -18.93 7.75 3.43
N ASN A 105 -18.26 8.65 2.72
CA ASN A 105 -18.54 9.11 1.37
C ASN A 105 -17.31 8.93 0.45
N GLY A 106 -17.44 9.35 -0.82
CA GLY A 106 -16.34 9.37 -1.78
C GLY A 106 -16.33 8.17 -2.74
N ALA A 107 -17.27 7.23 -2.58
CA ALA A 107 -17.26 5.96 -3.29
C ALA A 107 -18.65 5.55 -3.79
N THR A 108 -18.72 5.18 -5.06
CA THR A 108 -19.93 4.59 -5.65
C THR A 108 -20.11 3.14 -5.20
N ALA A 109 -21.25 2.52 -5.57
CA ALA A 109 -21.49 1.10 -5.32
C ALA A 109 -20.38 0.21 -5.93
N SER A 110 -19.94 0.51 -7.16
CA SER A 110 -18.86 -0.20 -7.83
C SER A 110 -17.52 -0.05 -7.10
N GLY A 111 -17.21 1.15 -6.60
CA GLY A 111 -16.02 1.37 -5.77
C GLY A 111 -16.03 0.55 -4.48
N LYS A 112 -17.17 0.51 -3.77
CA LYS A 112 -17.36 -0.31 -2.57
C LYS A 112 -17.23 -1.81 -2.87
N GLN A 113 -17.83 -2.28 -3.97
CA GLN A 113 -17.71 -3.68 -4.40
C GLN A 113 -16.26 -4.08 -4.72
N CYS A 114 -15.48 -3.19 -5.34
CA CYS A 114 -14.07 -3.42 -5.59
C CYS A 114 -13.28 -3.58 -4.27
N VAL A 115 -13.50 -2.71 -3.29
CA VAL A 115 -12.88 -2.79 -1.96
C VAL A 115 -13.27 -4.08 -1.24
N GLU A 116 -14.55 -4.45 -1.27
CA GLU A 116 -15.05 -5.69 -0.68
C GLU A 116 -14.40 -6.92 -1.32
N ALA A 117 -14.23 -6.93 -2.65
CA ALA A 117 -13.56 -8.00 -3.36
C ALA A 117 -12.08 -8.15 -2.95
N ALA A 118 -11.39 -7.04 -2.69
CA ALA A 118 -10.02 -7.08 -2.15
C ALA A 118 -9.98 -7.69 -0.74
N ILE A 119 -10.92 -7.31 0.14
CA ILE A 119 -11.01 -7.84 1.51
C ILE A 119 -11.29 -9.34 1.51
N LYS A 120 -12.20 -9.81 0.64
CA LYS A 120 -12.57 -11.23 0.55
C LYS A 120 -11.42 -12.14 0.09
N ARG A 121 -10.30 -11.60 -0.39
CA ARG A 121 -9.08 -12.38 -0.67
C ARG A 121 -8.30 -12.73 0.60
N LEU A 122 -8.56 -12.05 1.72
CA LEU A 122 -7.99 -12.40 3.01
C LEU A 122 -8.63 -13.70 3.52
N THR A 123 -7.79 -14.69 3.80
CA THR A 123 -8.25 -15.93 4.43
C THR A 123 -8.34 -15.71 5.96
N LEU A 124 -9.47 -15.18 6.41
CA LEU A 124 -9.72 -14.90 7.83
C LEU A 124 -10.24 -16.14 8.54
N LYS A 125 -9.54 -16.55 9.60
CA LYS A 125 -9.90 -17.70 10.44
C LYS A 125 -9.94 -17.28 11.91
N PRO A 126 -11.04 -16.67 12.38
CA PRO A 126 -11.19 -16.33 13.79
C PRO A 126 -11.27 -17.60 14.65
N THR A 127 -10.97 -17.47 15.93
CA THR A 127 -11.16 -18.53 16.93
C THR A 127 -11.97 -17.97 18.09
N GLY A 128 -13.21 -18.43 18.23
CA GLY A 128 -14.10 -18.00 19.32
C GLY A 128 -14.94 -16.78 18.94
N ALA A 129 -14.84 -15.70 19.74
CA ALA A 129 -15.68 -14.53 19.54
C ALA A 129 -15.38 -13.82 18.20
N PRO A 130 -16.38 -13.17 17.56
CA PRO A 130 -16.15 -12.40 16.35
C PRO A 130 -15.06 -11.33 16.53
N ILE A 131 -14.16 -11.24 15.56
CA ILE A 131 -13.08 -10.25 15.51
C ILE A 131 -13.52 -9.10 14.62
N VAL A 132 -13.34 -7.87 15.08
CA VAL A 132 -13.83 -6.67 14.39
C VAL A 132 -12.72 -5.65 14.25
N ALA A 133 -12.58 -5.08 13.06
CA ALA A 133 -11.69 -3.95 12.81
C ALA A 133 -12.38 -2.94 11.88
N GLU A 134 -12.10 -1.66 12.08
CA GLU A 134 -12.51 -0.58 11.18
C GLU A 134 -11.27 0.21 10.76
N VAL A 135 -11.09 0.41 9.45
CA VAL A 135 -9.96 1.17 8.90
C VAL A 135 -10.43 2.17 7.84
N PRO A 136 -9.73 3.31 7.68
CA PRO A 136 -9.97 4.20 6.54
C PRO A 136 -9.53 3.51 5.24
N VAL A 137 -10.29 3.76 4.18
CA VAL A 137 -9.92 3.37 2.81
C VAL A 137 -9.15 4.53 2.18
N VAL A 138 -8.07 4.24 1.46
CA VAL A 138 -7.24 5.26 0.80
C VAL A 138 -7.42 5.16 -0.71
N ALA A 139 -7.94 6.21 -1.33
CA ALA A 139 -8.20 6.24 -2.78
C ALA A 139 -7.01 6.69 -3.65
N GLY A 140 -6.00 7.31 -3.05
CA GLY A 140 -4.96 8.02 -3.79
C GLY A 140 -5.46 9.34 -4.42
N PRO A 141 -4.54 10.27 -4.72
CA PRO A 141 -4.91 11.63 -5.14
C PRO A 141 -5.28 11.74 -6.63
N GLN A 142 -4.90 10.77 -7.45
CA GLN A 142 -5.04 10.84 -8.91
C GLN A 142 -6.14 9.90 -9.43
N THR A 143 -6.85 10.34 -10.45
CA THR A 143 -7.85 9.55 -11.19
C THR A 143 -7.64 9.73 -12.68
N VAL A 144 -8.02 8.73 -13.46
CA VAL A 144 -8.04 8.85 -14.92
C VAL A 144 -9.10 9.87 -15.37
N SER A 145 -8.71 10.80 -16.24
CA SER A 145 -9.60 11.74 -16.95
C SER A 145 -9.66 11.40 -18.44
N PHE A 146 -10.83 11.56 -19.06
CA PHE A 146 -11.03 11.36 -20.51
C PHE A 146 -11.58 12.63 -21.15
N GLY A 147 -11.40 12.78 -22.46
CA GLY A 147 -11.95 13.87 -23.28
C GLY A 147 -11.06 15.10 -23.41
N GLU A 148 -9.83 15.06 -22.89
CA GLU A 148 -8.85 16.16 -23.04
C GLU A 148 -8.21 16.14 -24.44
N ASN A 149 -7.72 14.98 -24.84
CA ASN A 149 -7.18 14.69 -26.17
C ASN A 149 -6.99 13.18 -26.34
N ALA A 150 -6.88 12.72 -27.59
CA ALA A 150 -6.74 11.31 -27.93
C ALA A 150 -5.57 10.60 -27.24
N ALA A 151 -4.40 11.25 -27.14
CA ALA A 151 -3.23 10.68 -26.50
C ALA A 151 -3.43 10.49 -24.99
N ASN A 152 -4.08 11.46 -24.33
CA ASN A 152 -4.45 11.34 -22.93
C ASN A 152 -5.49 10.24 -22.71
N ASP A 153 -6.48 10.12 -23.59
CA ASP A 153 -7.51 9.08 -23.49
C ASP A 153 -6.92 7.68 -23.67
N ILE A 154 -5.98 7.52 -24.61
CA ILE A 154 -5.23 6.26 -24.77
C ILE A 154 -4.41 5.96 -23.52
N ALA A 155 -3.69 6.93 -22.97
CA ALA A 155 -2.94 6.75 -21.71
C ALA A 155 -3.86 6.37 -20.54
N GLY A 156 -5.05 6.95 -20.47
CA GLY A 156 -6.08 6.61 -19.49
C GLY A 156 -6.55 5.16 -19.62
N LYS A 157 -6.81 4.70 -20.85
CA LYS A 157 -7.19 3.31 -21.13
C LYS A 157 -6.08 2.32 -20.80
N LEU A 158 -4.83 2.64 -21.15
CA LEU A 158 -3.66 1.84 -20.78
C LEU A 158 -3.54 1.72 -19.26
N ARG A 159 -3.70 2.84 -18.53
CA ARG A 159 -3.65 2.86 -17.07
C ARG A 159 -4.76 2.05 -16.41
N LEU A 160 -6.01 2.16 -16.89
CA LEU A 160 -7.12 1.35 -16.37
C LEU A 160 -6.97 -0.13 -16.72
N GLY A 161 -6.33 -0.44 -17.85
CA GLY A 161 -6.06 -1.81 -18.29
C GLY A 161 -4.99 -2.53 -17.47
N GLN A 162 -4.14 -1.84 -16.70
CA GLN A 162 -3.01 -2.46 -16.00
C GLN A 162 -3.41 -3.57 -15.02
N LEU A 163 -4.53 -3.43 -14.31
CA LEU A 163 -4.98 -4.47 -13.38
C LEU A 163 -5.37 -5.77 -14.10
N THR A 164 -5.73 -5.72 -15.39
CA THR A 164 -6.00 -6.94 -16.17
C THR A 164 -4.72 -7.68 -16.58
N GLN A 165 -3.55 -7.06 -16.37
CA GLN A 165 -2.23 -7.59 -16.75
C GLN A 165 -1.47 -8.19 -15.57
N CYS A 166 -2.15 -8.52 -14.48
CA CYS A 166 -1.54 -9.04 -13.26
C CYS A 166 -0.68 -10.28 -13.46
N VAL A 167 -1.04 -11.16 -14.39
CA VAL A 167 -0.25 -12.33 -14.77
C VAL A 167 1.18 -11.99 -15.23
N CYS A 168 1.40 -10.79 -15.81
CA CYS A 168 2.74 -10.34 -16.19
C CYS A 168 3.54 -9.87 -14.97
N TYR A 169 2.88 -9.23 -14.00
CA TYR A 169 3.53 -8.64 -12.82
C TYR A 169 3.82 -9.63 -11.71
N GLU A 170 3.02 -10.71 -11.58
CA GLU A 170 3.16 -11.71 -10.52
C GLU A 170 4.57 -12.30 -10.40
N LYS A 171 5.28 -12.45 -11.53
CA LYS A 171 6.66 -12.96 -11.58
C LYS A 171 7.68 -12.08 -10.87
N LEU A 172 7.37 -10.79 -10.65
CA LEU A 172 8.27 -9.88 -9.95
C LEU A 172 8.30 -10.12 -8.44
N GLY A 173 7.26 -10.69 -7.83
CA GLY A 173 7.20 -10.92 -6.39
C GLY A 173 7.50 -9.63 -5.59
N THR A 174 8.61 -9.62 -4.85
CA THR A 174 9.08 -8.46 -4.06
C THR A 174 10.19 -7.66 -4.76
N VAL A 175 10.44 -7.90 -6.05
CA VAL A 175 11.44 -7.16 -6.82
C VAL A 175 10.89 -5.78 -7.16
N VAL A 176 11.77 -4.78 -7.12
CA VAL A 176 11.45 -3.42 -7.57
C VAL A 176 11.19 -3.43 -9.07
N PRO A 177 10.07 -2.89 -9.56
CA PRO A 177 9.81 -2.83 -11.00
C PRO A 177 10.86 -1.95 -11.70
N PRO A 178 11.37 -2.36 -12.88
CA PRO A 178 12.27 -1.51 -13.65
C PRO A 178 11.51 -0.30 -14.21
N ALA A 179 12.21 0.82 -14.39
CA ALA A 179 11.70 1.94 -15.17
C ALA A 179 11.43 1.51 -16.62
N LEU A 180 10.18 1.64 -17.06
CA LEU A 180 9.72 1.25 -18.39
C LEU A 180 8.98 2.39 -19.08
N SER A 181 8.95 2.29 -20.41
CA SER A 181 8.07 3.10 -21.26
C SER A 181 7.51 2.22 -22.37
N ALA A 182 6.31 2.55 -22.82
CA ALA A 182 5.67 1.93 -23.96
C ALA A 182 5.63 2.90 -25.13
N ASP A 183 6.06 2.46 -26.30
CA ASP A 183 5.75 3.12 -27.56
C ASP A 183 4.42 2.55 -28.08
N VAL A 184 3.45 3.43 -28.30
CA VAL A 184 2.06 3.09 -28.64
C VAL A 184 1.73 3.72 -29.98
N ASP A 185 1.29 2.89 -30.93
CA ASP A 185 0.81 3.30 -32.25
C ASP A 185 -0.61 2.75 -32.45
N VAL A 186 -1.60 3.65 -32.45
CA VAL A 186 -3.00 3.31 -32.74
C VAL A 186 -3.30 3.73 -34.17
N SER A 187 -3.78 2.81 -35.00
CA SER A 187 -4.18 3.07 -36.37
C SER A 187 -5.66 3.41 -36.51
N SER A 188 -6.05 3.96 -37.67
CA SER A 188 -7.43 4.34 -37.98
C SER A 188 -8.41 3.16 -38.06
N ASP A 189 -7.92 1.93 -38.24
CA ASP A 189 -8.72 0.70 -38.16
C ASP A 189 -8.94 0.23 -36.70
N GLY A 190 -8.40 0.95 -35.71
CA GLY A 190 -8.51 0.68 -34.29
C GLY A 190 -7.54 -0.37 -33.76
N LYS A 191 -6.57 -0.81 -34.58
CA LYS A 191 -5.51 -1.71 -34.10
C LYS A 191 -4.46 -0.92 -33.34
N ALA A 192 -4.04 -1.46 -32.21
CA ALA A 192 -2.94 -0.94 -31.42
C ALA A 192 -1.71 -1.82 -31.61
N LYS A 193 -0.56 -1.19 -31.84
CA LYS A 193 0.75 -1.81 -31.70
C LYS A 193 1.45 -1.16 -30.52
N VAL A 194 1.74 -1.96 -29.50
CA VAL A 194 2.46 -1.51 -28.31
C VAL A 194 3.78 -2.26 -28.20
N SER A 195 4.88 -1.54 -27.99
CA SER A 195 6.17 -2.12 -27.60
C SER A 195 6.58 -1.55 -26.26
N VAL A 196 7.07 -2.38 -25.35
CA VAL A 196 7.47 -1.99 -24.00
C VAL A 196 8.96 -2.26 -23.83
N GLY A 197 9.71 -1.30 -23.27
CA GLY A 197 11.05 -1.54 -22.76
C GLY A 197 12.02 -2.26 -23.71
N LYS A 198 12.71 -3.27 -23.18
CA LYS A 198 13.63 -4.14 -23.92
C LYS A 198 12.91 -5.41 -24.35
N ASP A 199 13.47 -6.11 -25.33
CA ASP A 199 12.97 -7.42 -25.76
C ASP A 199 13.30 -8.50 -24.70
N ASP A 200 12.48 -8.57 -23.66
CA ASP A 200 12.52 -9.57 -22.58
C ASP A 200 11.12 -10.11 -22.27
N GLU A 201 11.05 -11.24 -21.56
CA GLU A 201 9.80 -11.95 -21.29
C GLU A 201 8.75 -11.08 -20.59
N PHE A 202 9.17 -10.23 -19.65
CA PHE A 202 8.28 -9.36 -18.89
C PHE A 202 7.70 -8.27 -19.79
N SER A 203 8.55 -7.59 -20.54
CA SER A 203 8.18 -6.52 -21.46
C SER A 203 7.31 -7.04 -22.62
N ASN A 204 7.60 -8.23 -23.13
CA ASN A 204 6.82 -8.89 -24.17
C ASN A 204 5.42 -9.28 -23.68
N CYS A 205 5.31 -9.80 -22.45
CA CYS A 205 4.01 -10.07 -21.83
C CYS A 205 3.15 -8.79 -21.75
N LEU A 206 3.74 -7.68 -21.30
CA LEU A 206 3.04 -6.40 -21.22
C LEU A 206 2.67 -5.86 -22.61
N ALA A 207 3.59 -5.92 -23.58
CA ALA A 207 3.38 -5.43 -24.94
C ALA A 207 2.21 -6.15 -25.65
N GLU A 208 2.17 -7.49 -25.58
CA GLU A 208 1.09 -8.31 -26.15
C GLU A 208 -0.25 -7.89 -25.55
N ARG A 209 -0.30 -7.77 -24.23
CA ARG A 209 -1.52 -7.49 -23.50
C ARG A 209 -2.04 -6.06 -23.67
N PHE A 210 -1.15 -5.07 -23.69
CA PHE A 210 -1.54 -3.69 -23.97
C PHE A 210 -2.02 -3.52 -25.42
N SER A 211 -1.42 -4.25 -26.37
CA SER A 211 -1.87 -4.26 -27.77
C SER A 211 -3.28 -4.85 -27.94
N ALA A 212 -3.72 -5.70 -27.00
CA ALA A 212 -5.05 -6.30 -27.02
C ALA A 212 -6.16 -5.41 -26.43
N LEU A 213 -5.82 -4.25 -25.84
CA LEU A 213 -6.81 -3.32 -25.29
C LEU A 213 -7.52 -2.55 -26.41
N ASP A 214 -8.81 -2.24 -26.21
CA ASP A 214 -9.53 -1.31 -27.08
C ASP A 214 -9.12 0.15 -26.79
N LEU A 215 -8.07 0.60 -27.49
CA LEU A 215 -7.55 1.96 -27.37
C LEU A 215 -8.37 2.99 -28.17
N GLY A 216 -9.36 2.57 -28.97
CA GLY A 216 -10.15 3.42 -29.84
C GLY A 216 -9.59 3.47 -31.27
N LYS A 217 -10.21 4.30 -32.13
CA LYS A 217 -9.89 4.38 -33.56
C LYS A 217 -9.21 5.68 -33.99
N GLU A 218 -8.94 6.57 -33.04
CA GLU A 218 -8.27 7.83 -33.34
C GLU A 218 -6.77 7.57 -33.52
N PRO A 219 -6.18 7.89 -34.69
CA PRO A 219 -4.79 7.59 -34.94
C PRO A 219 -3.88 8.41 -34.03
N VAL A 220 -3.05 7.74 -33.23
CA VAL A 220 -2.15 8.39 -32.28
C VAL A 220 -0.84 7.61 -32.18
N LYS A 221 0.26 8.36 -32.13
CA LYS A 221 1.56 7.84 -31.71
C LYS A 221 1.96 8.54 -30.42
N LEU A 222 2.22 7.77 -29.37
CA LEU A 222 2.73 8.32 -28.11
C LEU A 222 3.77 7.41 -27.49
N LYS A 223 4.66 8.04 -26.71
CA LYS A 223 5.53 7.35 -25.76
C LYS A 223 4.96 7.52 -24.37
N TRP A 224 4.38 6.45 -23.82
CA TRP A 224 3.75 6.45 -22.51
C TRP A 224 4.71 5.95 -21.43
N PRO A 225 5.01 6.75 -20.39
CA PRO A 225 5.81 6.27 -19.26
C PRO A 225 5.01 5.26 -18.43
N LEU A 226 5.58 4.07 -18.21
CA LEU A 226 5.00 3.05 -17.33
C LEU A 226 5.52 3.29 -15.92
N LEU A 227 4.78 4.08 -15.15
CA LEU A 227 5.10 4.32 -13.75
C LEU A 227 4.65 3.12 -12.91
N LEU A 228 5.57 2.20 -12.65
CA LEU A 228 5.34 1.02 -11.81
C LEU A 228 5.98 1.22 -10.44
N LYS A 229 5.25 0.83 -9.39
CA LYS A 229 5.78 0.64 -8.04
C LYS A 229 5.37 -0.72 -7.51
N ASN A 230 6.06 -1.21 -6.48
CA ASN A 230 5.73 -2.45 -5.79
C ASN A 230 5.81 -2.23 -4.28
N SER A 231 4.68 -2.03 -3.61
CA SER A 231 4.66 -1.84 -2.16
C SER A 231 5.29 -3.00 -1.36
N TYR A 232 5.45 -4.19 -1.96
CA TYR A 232 6.13 -5.32 -1.32
C TYR A 232 7.65 -5.36 -1.50
N ALA A 233 8.21 -4.44 -2.29
CA ALA A 233 9.65 -4.36 -2.47
C ALA A 233 10.38 -3.86 -1.23
N THR A 234 11.70 -3.97 -1.25
CA THR A 234 12.58 -3.53 -0.16
C THR A 234 13.48 -2.35 -0.53
N ASP A 235 13.44 -1.92 -1.79
CA ASP A 235 14.31 -0.89 -2.34
C ASP A 235 13.56 -0.02 -3.37
N VAL A 236 14.26 0.92 -3.99
CA VAL A 236 13.79 1.79 -5.07
C VAL A 236 14.61 1.59 -6.33
N ASP A 237 14.02 1.83 -7.50
CA ASP A 237 14.77 1.76 -8.75
C ASP A 237 15.70 2.98 -8.83
N PRO A 238 17.03 2.81 -8.93
CA PRO A 238 17.94 3.94 -9.06
C PRO A 238 17.64 4.80 -10.30
N GLY A 239 17.06 4.23 -11.35
CA GLY A 239 16.66 4.93 -12.58
C GLY A 239 15.33 5.70 -12.48
N ALA A 240 14.53 5.49 -11.43
CA ALA A 240 13.25 6.17 -11.26
C ALA A 240 13.42 7.66 -10.91
N THR A 241 12.40 8.46 -11.25
CA THR A 241 12.31 9.87 -10.85
C THR A 241 12.20 9.99 -9.32
N PRO A 242 12.61 11.11 -8.71
CA PRO A 242 12.48 11.28 -7.26
C PRO A 242 11.05 11.12 -6.75
N ALA A 243 10.05 11.61 -7.50
CA ALA A 243 8.65 11.45 -7.16
C ALA A 243 8.23 9.96 -7.12
N LEU A 244 8.63 9.16 -8.11
CA LEU A 244 8.32 7.74 -8.13
C LEU A 244 9.07 6.97 -7.03
N LYS A 245 10.34 7.33 -6.76
CA LYS A 245 11.10 6.78 -5.61
C LYS A 245 10.40 7.06 -4.29
N PHE A 246 9.89 8.27 -4.10
CA PHE A 246 9.16 8.64 -2.89
C PHE A 246 7.85 7.85 -2.77
N GLN A 247 7.07 7.71 -3.85
CA GLN A 247 5.84 6.90 -3.87
C GLN A 247 6.09 5.41 -3.63
N GLN A 248 7.21 4.90 -4.14
CA GLN A 248 7.68 3.54 -3.87
C GLN A 248 7.97 3.36 -2.37
N LEU A 249 8.73 4.27 -1.76
CA LEU A 249 9.04 4.24 -0.32
C LEU A 249 7.79 4.42 0.56
N ASP A 250 6.83 5.27 0.15
CA ASP A 250 5.55 5.41 0.83
C ASP A 250 4.74 4.11 0.81
N GLY A 251 4.70 3.42 -0.34
CA GLY A 251 4.10 2.10 -0.48
C GLY A 251 4.74 1.06 0.45
N ILE A 252 6.07 0.98 0.47
CA ILE A 252 6.81 0.08 1.37
C ILE A 252 6.52 0.42 2.83
N ARG A 253 6.53 1.71 3.18
CA ARG A 253 6.24 2.19 4.54
C ARG A 253 4.84 1.77 4.99
N ALA A 254 3.83 1.90 4.13
CA ALA A 254 2.48 1.47 4.46
C ALA A 254 2.42 -0.04 4.78
N GLN A 255 3.16 -0.87 4.03
CA GLN A 255 3.25 -2.31 4.29
C GLN A 255 3.98 -2.62 5.60
N ARG A 256 5.08 -1.92 5.90
CA ARG A 256 5.80 -2.10 7.18
C ARG A 256 4.99 -1.65 8.38
N THR A 257 4.18 -0.60 8.25
CA THR A 257 3.24 -0.21 9.30
C THR A 257 2.20 -1.30 9.55
N ALA A 258 1.66 -1.92 8.50
CA ALA A 258 0.76 -3.07 8.64
C ALA A 258 1.46 -4.26 9.34
N ASP A 259 2.71 -4.56 8.98
CA ASP A 259 3.52 -5.61 9.63
C ASP A 259 3.73 -5.38 11.12
N VAL A 260 4.04 -4.14 11.51
CA VAL A 260 4.20 -3.74 12.93
C VAL A 260 2.92 -4.02 13.71
N ILE A 261 1.76 -3.64 13.16
CA ILE A 261 0.45 -3.83 13.81
C ILE A 261 0.11 -5.32 13.94
N ILE A 262 0.36 -6.12 12.89
CA ILE A 262 0.16 -7.58 12.93
C ILE A 262 1.05 -8.21 14.01
N ALA A 263 2.34 -7.86 14.04
CA ALA A 263 3.28 -8.40 15.02
C ALA A 263 2.87 -8.03 16.46
N ALA A 264 2.45 -6.77 16.69
CA ALA A 264 1.96 -6.32 17.99
C ALA A 264 0.72 -7.10 18.44
N GLY A 265 -0.24 -7.34 17.54
CA GLY A 265 -1.44 -8.14 17.82
C GLY A 265 -1.12 -9.57 18.24
N LYS A 266 -0.20 -10.23 17.52
CA LYS A 266 0.25 -11.59 17.84
C LYS A 266 0.98 -11.69 19.17
N ARG A 267 1.85 -10.72 19.45
CA ARG A 267 2.54 -10.61 20.74
C ARG A 267 1.54 -10.42 21.87
N TYR A 268 0.55 -9.54 21.68
CA TYR A 268 -0.49 -9.31 22.68
C TYR A 268 -1.29 -10.57 22.99
N ALA A 269 -1.76 -11.31 21.97
CA ALA A 269 -2.44 -12.58 22.16
C ALA A 269 -1.60 -13.58 22.96
N SER A 270 -0.32 -13.70 22.62
CA SER A 270 0.61 -14.60 23.31
C SER A 270 0.77 -14.24 24.80
N ALA A 271 0.83 -12.95 25.12
CA ALA A 271 0.94 -12.48 26.51
C ALA A 271 -0.34 -12.69 27.32
N VAL A 272 -1.52 -12.46 26.73
CA VAL A 272 -2.80 -12.73 27.40
C VAL A 272 -2.94 -14.21 27.76
N GLU A 273 -2.57 -15.10 26.84
CA GLU A 273 -2.56 -16.54 27.09
C GLU A 273 -1.55 -16.92 28.18
N TYR A 274 -0.34 -16.34 28.16
CA TYR A 274 0.66 -16.54 29.22
C TYR A 274 0.12 -16.14 30.60
N ASP A 275 -0.47 -14.95 30.72
CA ASP A 275 -1.03 -14.45 31.97
C ASP A 275 -2.14 -15.35 32.52
N ALA A 276 -3.00 -15.87 31.65
CA ALA A 276 -4.03 -16.84 32.02
C ALA A 276 -3.40 -18.13 32.57
N MET A 277 -2.42 -18.69 31.85
CA MET A 277 -1.69 -19.89 32.29
C MET A 277 -0.93 -19.67 33.61
N ALA A 278 -0.32 -18.50 33.79
CA ALA A 278 0.40 -18.15 35.02
C ALA A 278 -0.53 -18.09 36.23
N LYS A 279 -1.72 -17.49 36.07
CA LYS A 279 -2.76 -17.45 37.11
C LYS A 279 -3.27 -18.85 37.45
N ASP A 280 -3.52 -19.68 36.45
CA ASP A 280 -3.96 -21.06 36.65
C ASP A 280 -2.89 -21.91 37.35
N TYR A 281 -1.63 -21.77 36.96
CA TYR A 281 -0.50 -22.44 37.63
C TYR A 281 -0.41 -22.04 39.10
N LYS A 282 -0.52 -20.75 39.43
CA LYS A 282 -0.50 -20.27 40.83
C LYS A 282 -1.66 -20.84 41.66
N ARG A 283 -2.84 -20.99 41.06
CA ARG A 283 -4.03 -21.52 41.74
C ARG A 283 -3.98 -23.04 41.92
N LYS A 284 -3.56 -23.76 40.89
CA LYS A 284 -3.54 -25.23 40.89
C LYS A 284 -2.35 -25.75 40.08
N PRO A 285 -1.17 -25.86 40.70
CA PRO A 285 0.01 -26.43 40.05
C PRO A 285 -0.28 -27.88 39.62
N ALA A 286 -0.24 -28.15 38.32
CA ALA A 286 -0.38 -29.49 37.77
C ALA A 286 0.97 -29.99 37.22
N LYS A 287 1.16 -31.32 37.17
CA LYS A 287 2.36 -31.92 36.56
C LYS A 287 2.48 -31.46 35.10
N GLY A 288 3.65 -30.93 34.73
CA GLY A 288 3.93 -30.38 33.39
C GLY A 288 3.35 -28.98 33.11
N ALA A 289 2.60 -28.37 34.03
CA ALA A 289 2.09 -27.01 33.85
C ALA A 289 3.20 -25.95 33.84
N LEU A 290 4.26 -26.16 34.62
CA LEU A 290 5.44 -25.27 34.62
C LEU A 290 6.16 -25.28 33.28
N ASP A 291 6.30 -26.44 32.63
CA ASP A 291 6.97 -26.55 31.33
C ASP A 291 6.15 -25.87 30.23
N LYS A 292 4.82 -26.05 30.25
CA LYS A 292 3.90 -25.31 29.37
C LYS A 292 4.00 -23.80 29.58
N LEU A 293 4.05 -23.35 30.84
CA LEU A 293 4.19 -21.93 31.16
C LEU A 293 5.52 -21.36 30.67
N LYS A 294 6.62 -22.11 30.80
CA LYS A 294 7.94 -21.73 30.25
C LYS A 294 7.92 -21.63 28.72
N ALA A 295 7.35 -22.63 28.05
CA ALA A 295 7.21 -22.62 26.60
C ALA A 295 6.41 -21.40 26.14
N LYS A 296 5.28 -21.11 26.80
CA LYS A 296 4.47 -19.93 26.48
C LYS A 296 5.19 -18.61 26.76
N CYS A 297 5.98 -18.53 27.83
CA CYS A 297 6.82 -17.34 28.07
C CYS A 297 7.83 -17.12 26.93
N SER A 298 8.46 -18.19 26.43
CA SER A 298 9.36 -18.12 25.27
C SER A 298 8.65 -17.61 24.01
N GLU A 299 7.37 -17.95 23.81
CA GLU A 299 6.57 -17.40 22.71
C GLU A 299 6.29 -15.90 22.88
N VAL A 300 6.06 -15.42 24.11
CA VAL A 300 5.92 -13.97 24.38
C VAL A 300 7.19 -13.23 24.00
N ILE A 301 8.36 -13.72 24.45
CA ILE A 301 9.66 -13.12 24.13
C ILE A 301 9.94 -13.14 22.63
N ALA A 302 9.65 -14.25 21.95
CA ALA A 302 9.75 -14.33 20.49
C ALA A 302 8.79 -13.34 19.81
N GLY A 303 7.62 -13.08 20.39
CA GLY A 303 6.67 -12.05 19.95
C GLY A 303 7.23 -10.64 20.10
N ASP A 304 7.90 -10.33 21.22
CA ASP A 304 8.58 -9.04 21.43
C ASP A 304 9.71 -8.84 20.41
N ASP A 305 10.53 -9.87 20.18
CA ASP A 305 11.61 -9.85 19.19
C ASP A 305 11.07 -9.67 17.77
N ALA A 306 9.97 -10.34 17.42
CA ALA A 306 9.30 -10.18 16.13
C ALA A 306 8.72 -8.77 15.96
N GLN A 307 8.06 -8.22 16.98
CA GLN A 307 7.54 -6.85 16.94
C GLN A 307 8.68 -5.84 16.79
N LEU A 308 9.77 -6.00 17.56
CA LEU A 308 10.96 -5.16 17.48
C LEU A 308 11.59 -5.18 16.08
N ALA A 309 11.69 -6.37 15.46
CA ALA A 309 12.20 -6.51 14.11
C ALA A 309 11.35 -5.76 13.07
N GLN A 310 10.02 -5.80 13.20
CA GLN A 310 9.14 -5.05 12.29
C GLN A 310 9.27 -3.54 12.46
N VAL A 311 9.37 -3.04 13.71
CA VAL A 311 9.58 -1.60 13.95
C VAL A 311 10.94 -1.15 13.40
N LYS A 312 12.00 -1.94 13.56
CA LYS A 312 13.31 -1.65 12.96
C LYS A 312 13.26 -1.65 11.43
N SER A 313 12.50 -2.57 10.82
CA SER A 313 12.30 -2.55 9.38
C SER A 313 11.55 -1.31 8.90
N LEU A 314 10.56 -0.82 9.67
CA LEU A 314 9.86 0.44 9.37
C LEU A 314 10.82 1.64 9.47
N ILE A 315 11.65 1.70 10.51
CA ILE A 315 12.67 2.75 10.68
C ILE A 315 13.60 2.81 9.48
N GLY A 316 14.13 1.68 8.99
CA GLY A 316 15.02 1.69 7.83
C GLY A 316 14.38 2.30 6.57
N VAL A 317 13.08 2.07 6.34
CA VAL A 317 12.34 2.69 5.22
C VAL A 317 12.13 4.19 5.45
N LEU A 318 11.86 4.59 6.70
CA LEU A 318 11.71 5.99 7.07
C LEU A 318 13.03 6.76 6.90
N GLU A 319 14.17 6.17 7.28
CA GLU A 319 15.51 6.75 7.09
C GLU A 319 15.82 6.93 5.59
N ASN A 320 15.52 5.93 4.77
CA ASN A 320 15.67 6.02 3.31
C ASN A 320 14.77 7.12 2.72
N SER A 321 13.53 7.24 3.21
CA SER A 321 12.61 8.30 2.81
C SER A 321 13.14 9.68 3.21
N GLN A 322 13.65 9.82 4.44
CA GLN A 322 14.19 11.09 4.93
C GLN A 322 15.40 11.52 4.12
N LYS A 323 16.30 10.59 3.79
CA LYS A 323 17.46 10.86 2.94
C LYS A 323 17.04 11.38 1.56
N LEU A 324 16.10 10.70 0.89
CA LEU A 324 15.58 11.14 -0.40
C LEU A 324 14.97 12.55 -0.31
N VAL A 325 14.13 12.79 0.69
CA VAL A 325 13.46 14.09 0.87
C VAL A 325 14.47 15.20 1.19
N GLN A 326 15.53 14.92 1.95
CA GLN A 326 16.62 15.88 2.20
C GLN A 326 17.41 16.22 0.94
N GLU A 327 17.63 15.25 0.05
CA GLU A 327 18.28 15.47 -1.23
C GLU A 327 17.39 16.31 -2.18
N GLU A 328 16.09 16.05 -2.21
CA GLU A 328 15.14 16.79 -3.05
C GLU A 328 14.82 18.18 -2.49
N LYS A 329 14.78 18.36 -1.16
CA LYS A 329 14.57 19.67 -0.52
C LYS A 329 15.62 20.70 -0.92
N LYS A 330 16.86 20.27 -1.19
CA LYS A 330 17.93 21.14 -1.70
C LYS A 330 17.61 21.73 -3.07
N LYS A 331 16.71 21.09 -3.83
CA LYS A 331 16.27 21.49 -5.17
C LYS A 331 14.91 22.18 -5.15
N ASP A 332 14.02 21.75 -4.26
CA ASP A 332 12.66 22.26 -4.14
C ASP A 332 12.25 22.37 -2.65
N PRO A 333 12.05 23.58 -2.12
CA PRO A 333 11.66 23.77 -0.71
C PRO A 333 10.28 23.20 -0.36
N ALA A 334 9.42 22.85 -1.33
CA ALA A 334 8.13 22.21 -1.07
C ALA A 334 8.23 20.88 -0.29
N TRP A 335 9.41 20.26 -0.29
CA TRP A 335 9.72 19.04 0.47
C TRP A 335 9.90 19.25 1.98
N GLU A 336 9.95 20.49 2.49
CA GLU A 336 10.17 20.79 3.90
C GLU A 336 9.10 20.17 4.82
N GLN A 337 7.82 20.28 4.45
CA GLN A 337 6.73 19.70 5.23
C GLN A 337 6.81 18.17 5.28
N VAL A 338 7.24 17.55 4.17
CA VAL A 338 7.41 16.09 4.08
C VAL A 338 8.55 15.64 4.99
N GLU A 339 9.66 16.37 5.02
CA GLU A 339 10.78 16.06 5.91
C GLU A 339 10.38 16.11 7.38
N ALA A 340 9.64 17.16 7.78
CA ALA A 340 9.17 17.32 9.14
C ALA A 340 8.26 16.14 9.57
N SER A 341 7.35 15.71 8.70
CA SER A 341 6.50 14.54 8.97
C SER A 341 7.31 13.26 9.12
N LEU A 342 8.31 13.03 8.27
CA LEU A 342 9.19 11.86 8.37
C LEU A 342 10.04 11.87 9.65
N ALA A 343 10.58 13.03 10.03
CA ALA A 343 11.35 13.18 11.26
C ALA A 343 10.50 12.87 12.51
N GLN A 344 9.23 13.29 12.51
CA GLN A 344 8.29 12.94 13.58
C GLN A 344 8.02 11.43 13.63
N GLN A 345 7.77 10.80 12.48
CA GLN A 345 7.55 9.35 12.40
C GLN A 345 8.78 8.54 12.84
N LEU A 346 9.98 8.99 12.49
CA LEU A 346 11.24 8.39 12.96
C LEU A 346 11.38 8.52 14.47
N THR A 347 11.15 9.70 15.01
CA THR A 347 11.22 9.94 16.47
C THR A 347 10.25 9.03 17.21
N SER A 348 9.00 8.94 16.72
CA SER A 348 7.99 8.06 17.31
C SER A 348 8.38 6.58 17.22
N SER A 349 8.93 6.13 16.09
CA SER A 349 9.31 4.73 15.87
C SER A 349 10.54 4.35 16.69
N THR A 350 11.51 5.24 16.86
CA THR A 350 12.67 5.04 17.75
C THR A 350 12.25 4.98 19.21
N GLY A 351 11.29 5.81 19.63
CA GLY A 351 10.68 5.71 20.96
C GLY A 351 10.00 4.35 21.20
N GLU A 352 9.33 3.83 20.17
CA GLU A 352 8.68 2.52 20.22
C GLU A 352 9.69 1.37 20.36
N VAL A 353 10.86 1.45 19.70
CA VAL A 353 11.97 0.50 19.92
C VAL A 353 12.36 0.43 21.39
N VAL A 354 12.60 1.58 22.02
CA VAL A 354 12.98 1.64 23.45
C VAL A 354 11.88 1.04 24.33
N ARG A 355 10.61 1.32 24.02
CA ARG A 355 9.46 0.77 24.75
C ARG A 355 9.39 -0.74 24.63
N ILE A 356 9.56 -1.31 23.43
CA ILE A 356 9.52 -2.74 23.19
C ILE A 356 10.72 -3.44 23.85
N GLU A 357 11.92 -2.86 23.80
CA GLU A 357 13.10 -3.41 24.46
C GLU A 357 12.95 -3.45 25.99
N ALA A 358 12.34 -2.42 26.59
CA ALA A 358 12.00 -2.43 28.01
C ALA A 358 10.92 -3.48 28.34
N GLN A 359 9.90 -3.60 27.49
CA GLN A 359 8.83 -4.59 27.62
C GLN A 359 9.40 -6.02 27.59
N ARG A 360 10.22 -6.34 26.58
CA ARG A 360 10.91 -7.63 26.46
C ARG A 360 11.70 -7.99 27.72
N LYS A 361 12.45 -7.04 28.29
CA LYS A 361 13.22 -7.27 29.53
C LYS A 361 12.29 -7.57 30.72
N ASN A 362 11.15 -6.89 30.81
CA ASN A 362 10.16 -7.15 31.86
C ASN A 362 9.51 -8.52 31.70
N ASP A 363 9.14 -8.89 30.48
CA ASP A 363 8.56 -10.21 30.17
C ASP A 363 9.58 -11.33 30.48
N GLU A 364 10.86 -11.13 30.15
CA GLU A 364 11.93 -12.08 30.44
C GLU A 364 12.11 -12.27 31.95
N GLY A 365 12.06 -11.17 32.72
CA GLY A 365 12.09 -11.21 34.18
C GLY A 365 10.86 -11.86 34.81
N ALA A 366 9.72 -11.86 34.12
CA ALA A 366 8.48 -12.50 34.55
C ALA A 366 8.45 -14.01 34.23
N CYS A 367 9.34 -14.51 33.37
CA CYS A 367 9.39 -15.92 33.01
C CYS A 367 9.81 -16.81 34.21
N PRO A 368 9.27 -18.04 34.33
CA PRO A 368 9.68 -18.94 35.39
C PRO A 368 11.14 -19.35 35.24
N LYS A 369 11.94 -19.18 36.30
CA LYS A 369 13.37 -19.55 36.31
C LYS A 369 13.57 -21.04 35.99
N THR A 370 14.55 -21.36 35.17
CA THR A 370 15.15 -22.70 35.08
C THR A 370 15.94 -22.96 36.36
N LYS A 371 15.69 -24.09 37.02
CA LYS A 371 16.53 -24.61 38.11
C LYS A 371 17.47 -25.64 37.53
#